data_AF-A0AAV5D6V8-F1
#
_entry.id   AF-A0AAV5D6V8-F1
#
_cell.length_a   1.000
_cell.length_b   1.000
_cell.length_c   1.000
_cell.angle_alpha   90.00
_cell.angle_beta   90.00
_cell.angle_gamma   90.00
#
_symmetry.space_group_name_H-M   'P 1'
#
loop_
_entity.id
_entity.type
_entity.pdbx_description
1 polymer ?
#
loop_
_entity_poly.entity_id
_entity_poly.type
_entity_poly.pdbx_seq_one_letter_code
_entity_poly.pdbx_strand_id
1 'polypeptide(L)'
;MAPPQDPRRPYKRPAISDQQRRRELALQAQSSRRADAQARARTLASSLITTQAPPAADHHLEDAHEEEVEEEHTVADVAAAASKLRGSEARRWFARQIMLPEWMVDAPPHLSRDWHVFARPAGKRCLVVSSNGMTISRVRNGSILHRFPSALPNGSKRDISGPASSYSILDCIFHEPDETYYIIDMISWRGYSLYDCTAEFRFFWLVLELQEDGKLNTSDDPPVVFGSLNSEFIQKSNLRPGNLLRFAVRDESVKLVDGKMQIGELQFVGKPNRGRTFADSHSKALFQYAARHAPLRIEDLVASIQSSSMELESTDVEMQD
;
A
#
# COMPACT_ATOMS: atom_id res chain seq x y z
N MET A 1 34.90 -6.19 -8.61
CA MET A 1 35.18 -5.14 -7.60
C MET A 1 33.89 -4.91 -6.85
N ALA A 2 33.81 -5.39 -5.60
CA ALA A 2 32.68 -5.07 -4.74
C ALA A 2 32.65 -3.55 -4.46
N PRO A 3 31.47 -2.92 -4.37
CA PRO A 3 31.42 -1.51 -4.00
C PRO A 3 31.98 -1.33 -2.58
N PRO A 4 32.69 -0.22 -2.31
CA PRO A 4 33.25 0.04 -0.99
C PRO A 4 32.12 0.16 0.03
N GLN A 5 32.31 -0.48 1.20
CA GLN A 5 31.39 -0.37 2.33
C GLN A 5 31.41 1.07 2.83
N ASP A 6 30.27 1.76 2.70
CA ASP A 6 30.07 3.10 3.27
C ASP A 6 30.19 3.01 4.80
N PRO A 7 31.16 3.70 5.45
CA PRO A 7 31.28 3.70 6.89
C PRO A 7 30.05 4.42 7.45
N ARG A 8 29.06 3.63 7.88
CA ARG A 8 27.79 4.09 8.48
C ARG A 8 28.09 5.25 9.43
N ARG A 9 27.76 6.47 9.01
CA ARG A 9 27.84 7.65 9.88
C ARG A 9 27.01 7.30 11.12
N PRO A 10 27.59 7.26 12.33
CA PRO A 10 26.84 6.89 13.51
C PRO A 10 25.67 7.86 13.64
N TYR A 11 24.45 7.32 13.52
CA TYR A 11 23.24 8.10 13.68
C TYR A 11 23.30 8.72 15.08
N LYS A 12 23.46 10.04 15.14
CA LYS A 12 23.48 10.78 16.41
C LYS A 12 22.07 10.68 16.99
N ARG A 13 21.86 9.70 17.87
CA ARG A 13 20.62 9.57 18.62
C ARG A 13 20.43 10.89 19.39
N PRO A 14 19.30 11.59 19.20
CA PRO A 14 18.92 12.66 20.10
C PRO A 14 18.92 12.13 21.53
N ALA A 15 19.39 12.92 22.50
CA ALA A 15 19.47 12.49 23.90
C ALA A 15 18.09 12.10 24.48
N ILE A 16 17.01 12.61 23.88
CA ILE A 16 15.62 12.27 24.15
C ILE A 16 14.95 12.05 22.80
N SER A 17 14.39 10.86 22.58
CA SER A 17 13.58 10.59 21.40
C SER A 17 12.10 10.78 21.71
N ASP A 18 11.40 11.45 20.81
CA ASP A 18 9.96 11.71 20.85
C ASP A 18 9.18 10.82 19.87
N GLN A 19 9.83 9.78 19.33
CA GLN A 19 9.28 8.95 18.26
C GLN A 19 7.92 8.33 18.64
N GLN A 20 7.75 7.93 19.90
CA GLN A 20 6.46 7.40 20.38
C GLN A 20 5.34 8.46 20.34
N ARG A 21 5.63 9.68 20.77
CA ARG A 21 4.67 10.80 20.71
C ARG A 21 4.27 11.11 19.27
N ARG A 22 5.23 11.08 18.34
CA ARG A 22 4.98 11.33 16.92
C ARG A 22 4.14 10.23 16.27
N ARG A 23 4.31 8.95 16.68
CA ARG A 23 3.40 7.85 16.29
C ARG A 23 1.96 8.12 16.74
N GLU A 24 1.77 8.53 18.00
CA GLU A 24 0.45 8.81 18.56
C GLU A 24 -0.26 9.98 17.85
N LEU A 25 0.47 11.08 17.60
CA LEU A 25 -0.04 12.21 16.83
C LEU A 25 -0.40 11.82 15.39
N ALA A 26 0.43 10.99 14.73
CA ALA A 26 0.14 10.50 13.39
C ALA A 26 -1.14 9.65 13.35
N LEU A 27 -1.33 8.75 14.32
CA LEU A 27 -2.54 7.93 14.43
C LEU A 27 -3.79 8.79 14.70
N GLN A 28 -3.69 9.78 15.59
CA GLN A 28 -4.78 10.72 15.85
C GLN A 28 -5.16 11.48 14.57
N ALA A 29 -4.17 12.01 13.85
CA ALA A 29 -4.39 12.77 12.63
C ALA A 29 -4.94 11.90 11.48
N GLN A 30 -4.60 10.61 11.42
CA GLN A 30 -5.21 9.66 10.49
C GLN A 30 -6.68 9.40 10.86
N SER A 31 -7.00 9.30 12.15
CA SER A 31 -8.36 9.03 12.62
C SER A 31 -9.33 10.20 12.37
N SER A 32 -8.85 11.45 12.48
CA SER A 32 -9.67 12.66 12.24
C SER A 32 -9.92 12.91 10.75
N ARG A 33 -8.97 12.59 9.88
CA ARG A 33 -9.02 12.89 8.43
C ARG A 33 -9.74 11.83 7.57
N ARG A 34 -10.62 11.01 8.17
CA ARG A 34 -11.28 9.87 7.49
C ARG A 34 -12.17 10.29 6.31
N ALA A 35 -12.94 11.37 6.44
CA ALA A 35 -13.84 11.83 5.38
C ALA A 35 -13.09 12.36 4.14
N ASP A 36 -11.90 12.94 4.33
CA ASP A 36 -11.11 13.57 3.27
C ASP A 36 -10.32 12.55 2.43
N ALA A 37 -10.24 11.30 2.86
CA ALA A 37 -9.28 10.37 2.28
C ALA A 37 -9.69 9.87 0.89
N GLN A 38 -10.97 9.55 0.69
CA GLN A 38 -11.54 9.25 -0.63
C GLN A 38 -11.42 10.44 -1.58
N ALA A 39 -11.65 11.63 -1.03
CA ALA A 39 -11.51 12.89 -1.73
C ALA A 39 -10.07 13.10 -2.24
N ARG A 40 -9.07 12.94 -1.37
CA ARG A 40 -7.64 12.98 -1.72
C ARG A 40 -7.28 11.95 -2.80
N ALA A 41 -7.76 10.72 -2.68
CA ALA A 41 -7.54 9.67 -3.67
C ALA A 41 -8.07 10.05 -5.06
N ARG A 42 -9.29 10.63 -5.13
CA ARG A 42 -9.88 11.12 -6.39
C ARG A 42 -9.08 12.27 -6.98
N THR A 43 -8.66 13.23 -6.14
CA THR A 43 -7.82 14.35 -6.56
C THR A 43 -6.50 13.86 -7.15
N LEU A 44 -5.82 12.92 -6.49
CA LEU A 44 -4.57 12.35 -6.95
C LEU A 44 -4.69 11.69 -8.33
N ALA A 45 -5.77 10.95 -8.56
CA ALA A 45 -6.04 10.32 -9.84
C ALA A 45 -6.37 11.33 -10.95
N SER A 46 -7.15 12.36 -10.65
CA SER A 46 -7.58 13.36 -11.65
C SER A 46 -6.46 14.34 -12.04
N SER A 47 -5.58 14.72 -11.11
CA SER A 47 -4.46 15.64 -11.37
C SER A 47 -3.42 15.11 -12.36
N LEU A 48 -3.45 13.82 -12.69
CA LEU A 48 -2.54 13.22 -13.66
C LEU A 48 -2.83 13.63 -15.12
N ILE A 49 -4.09 14.00 -15.40
CA ILE A 49 -4.58 14.34 -16.74
C ILE A 49 -3.83 15.54 -17.32
N THR A 50 -3.46 16.50 -16.48
CA THR A 50 -2.93 17.80 -16.94
C THR A 50 -1.41 17.84 -17.08
N THR A 51 -0.69 16.78 -16.67
CA THR A 51 0.79 16.75 -16.70
C THR A 51 1.39 16.29 -18.04
N GLN A 52 0.64 16.38 -19.15
CA GLN A 52 1.10 15.97 -20.50
C GLN A 52 2.26 16.83 -21.07
N ALA A 53 2.71 17.88 -20.37
CA ALA A 53 3.83 18.69 -20.84
C ALA A 53 5.18 17.95 -20.65
N PRO A 54 6.11 18.03 -21.62
CA PRO A 54 7.43 17.40 -21.52
C PRO A 54 8.25 18.01 -20.37
N PRO A 55 9.20 17.25 -19.78
CA PRO A 55 10.06 17.78 -18.73
C PRO A 55 10.99 18.86 -19.32
N ALA A 56 10.87 20.09 -18.84
CA ALA A 56 11.93 21.08 -18.96
C ALA A 56 13.07 20.70 -17.99
N ALA A 57 14.31 20.89 -18.43
CA ALA A 57 15.53 20.44 -17.77
C ALA A 57 15.60 20.80 -16.27
N ASP A 58 16.01 19.83 -15.46
CA ASP A 58 16.14 19.91 -14.00
C ASP A 58 17.34 20.80 -13.61
N HIS A 59 17.08 21.86 -12.84
CA HIS A 59 18.09 22.50 -11.99
C HIS A 59 17.93 21.98 -10.55
N HIS A 60 19.02 21.43 -10.02
CA HIS A 60 19.15 21.02 -8.61
C HIS A 60 18.88 22.21 -7.68
N LEU A 61 17.95 22.05 -6.74
CA LEU A 61 17.75 22.99 -5.64
C LEU A 61 17.54 22.23 -4.32
N GLU A 62 18.26 22.69 -3.31
CA GLU A 62 18.32 22.17 -1.95
C GLU A 62 17.04 22.50 -1.16
N ASP A 63 16.69 21.59 -0.23
CA ASP A 63 15.50 21.67 0.64
C ASP A 63 15.55 22.90 1.55
N ALA A 64 14.61 23.83 1.37
CA ALA A 64 14.29 24.86 2.35
C ALA A 64 13.00 24.46 3.08
N HIS A 65 13.09 24.34 4.42
CA HIS A 65 11.94 24.14 5.30
C HIS A 65 11.16 25.45 5.44
N GLU A 66 9.92 25.46 4.96
CA GLU A 66 8.94 26.51 5.25
C GLU A 66 7.75 25.88 5.99
N GLU A 67 7.39 26.47 7.13
CA GLU A 67 6.17 26.17 7.87
C GLU A 67 4.98 26.83 7.16
N GLU A 68 4.09 26.05 6.56
CA GLU A 68 2.85 26.54 5.93
C GLU A 68 1.66 26.34 6.88
N VAL A 69 0.89 27.42 7.07
CA VAL A 69 -0.37 27.44 7.82
C VAL A 69 -1.45 26.73 6.98
N GLU A 70 -2.04 25.65 7.50
CA GLU A 70 -3.15 24.92 6.83
C GLU A 70 -4.44 25.76 6.90
N GLU A 71 -4.80 26.46 5.81
CA GLU A 71 -6.16 26.99 5.62
C GLU A 71 -7.12 25.86 5.17
N GLU A 72 -8.34 25.83 5.74
CA GLU A 72 -9.38 24.89 5.32
C GLU A 72 -9.86 25.21 3.89
N HIS A 73 -9.49 24.36 2.93
CA HIS A 73 -10.01 24.40 1.56
C HIS A 73 -10.86 23.18 1.28
N THR A 74 -11.94 23.33 0.50
CA THR A 74 -12.77 22.19 0.13
C THR A 74 -12.03 21.26 -0.82
N VAL A 75 -12.43 19.99 -0.84
CA VAL A 75 -11.84 18.95 -1.71
C VAL A 75 -11.86 19.35 -3.19
N ALA A 76 -12.94 19.99 -3.64
CA ALA A 76 -13.09 20.42 -5.03
C ALA A 76 -12.09 21.54 -5.37
N ASP A 77 -11.82 22.43 -4.43
CA ASP A 77 -10.85 23.51 -4.58
C ASP A 77 -9.43 22.95 -4.64
N VAL A 78 -9.11 21.97 -3.78
CA VAL A 78 -7.81 21.29 -3.79
C VAL A 78 -7.62 20.50 -5.09
N ALA A 79 -8.66 19.86 -5.63
CA ALA A 79 -8.58 19.15 -6.91
C ALA A 79 -8.39 20.10 -8.11
N ALA A 80 -9.14 21.19 -8.13
CA ALA A 80 -9.03 22.23 -9.14
C ALA A 80 -7.64 22.89 -9.09
N ALA A 81 -7.14 23.21 -7.90
CA ALA A 81 -5.79 23.75 -7.68
C ALA A 81 -4.71 22.74 -8.10
N ALA A 82 -4.82 21.48 -7.66
CA ALA A 82 -3.86 20.42 -8.00
C ALA A 82 -3.75 20.18 -9.53
N SER A 83 -4.86 20.29 -10.26
CA SER A 83 -4.87 20.18 -11.73
C SER A 83 -4.19 21.35 -12.46
N LYS A 84 -4.06 22.50 -11.80
CA LYS A 84 -3.39 23.71 -12.32
C LYS A 84 -1.89 23.74 -12.01
N LEU A 85 -1.42 22.93 -11.06
CA LEU A 85 -0.01 22.87 -10.68
C LEU A 85 0.88 22.52 -11.88
N ARG A 86 2.03 23.19 -11.98
CA ARG A 86 3.05 22.95 -13.00
C ARG A 86 4.44 22.92 -12.37
N GLY A 87 5.40 22.34 -13.09
CA GLY A 87 6.81 22.38 -12.71
C GLY A 87 7.09 21.90 -11.28
N SER A 88 7.82 22.72 -10.53
CA SER A 88 8.25 22.46 -9.15
C SER A 88 7.09 22.37 -8.16
N GLU A 89 6.00 23.10 -8.38
CA GLU A 89 4.82 23.11 -7.52
C GLU A 89 4.08 21.77 -7.60
N ALA A 90 3.86 21.27 -8.82
CA ALA A 90 3.27 19.95 -9.04
C ALA A 90 4.14 18.85 -8.43
N ARG A 91 5.46 18.94 -8.64
CA ARG A 91 6.44 18.02 -8.05
C ARG A 91 6.31 17.99 -6.52
N ARG A 92 6.33 19.16 -5.87
CA ARG A 92 6.22 19.27 -4.41
C ARG A 92 4.89 18.73 -3.89
N TRP A 93 3.80 18.96 -4.61
CA TRP A 93 2.50 18.42 -4.24
C TRP A 93 2.46 16.89 -4.30
N PHE A 94 2.98 16.28 -5.38
CA PHE A 94 3.06 14.82 -5.51
C PHE A 94 4.03 14.17 -4.50
N ALA A 95 5.10 14.88 -4.10
CA ALA A 95 6.05 14.39 -3.10
C ALA A 95 5.40 14.15 -1.73
N ARG A 96 4.35 14.92 -1.39
CA ARG A 96 3.64 14.82 -0.11
C ARG A 96 2.56 13.72 -0.07
N GLN A 97 2.39 12.94 -1.15
CA GLN A 97 1.30 11.96 -1.28
C GLN A 97 1.67 10.56 -0.75
N ILE A 98 2.96 10.24 -0.64
CA ILE A 98 3.44 8.94 -0.14
C ILE A 98 3.68 9.04 1.37
N MET A 99 3.20 8.05 2.12
CA MET A 99 3.53 7.91 3.54
C MET A 99 5.00 7.48 3.68
N LEU A 100 5.83 8.36 4.27
CA LEU A 100 7.25 8.10 4.42
C LEU A 100 7.56 7.48 5.80
N PRO A 101 8.37 6.41 5.85
CA PRO A 101 8.79 5.81 7.10
C PRO A 101 9.88 6.67 7.70
N GLU A 102 10.02 6.52 9.00
CA GLU A 102 11.16 7.02 9.74
C GLU A 102 12.07 5.87 10.12
N TRP A 103 13.34 6.20 10.37
CA TRP A 103 14.23 5.27 11.04
C TRP A 103 13.65 4.87 12.38
N MET A 104 13.55 3.57 12.65
CA MET A 104 13.16 3.07 13.96
C MET A 104 14.33 3.27 14.93
N VAL A 105 14.30 4.37 15.67
CA VAL A 105 15.31 4.70 16.69
C VAL A 105 14.94 4.03 18.00
N ASP A 106 13.66 4.10 18.38
CA ASP A 106 13.10 3.41 19.53
C ASP A 106 12.17 2.30 19.07
N ALA A 107 12.35 1.10 19.63
CA ALA A 107 11.37 0.04 19.44
C ALA A 107 10.02 0.48 20.04
N PRO A 108 8.91 0.42 19.28
CA PRO A 108 7.59 0.71 19.83
C PRO A 108 7.19 -0.32 20.90
N PRO A 109 6.34 0.06 21.86
CA PRO A 109 5.69 -0.90 22.74
C PRO A 109 4.99 -2.00 21.92
N HIS A 110 5.02 -3.23 22.44
CA HIS A 110 4.34 -4.39 21.83
C HIS A 110 4.72 -4.65 20.36
N LEU A 111 5.97 -4.37 19.97
CA LEU A 111 6.48 -4.56 18.60
C LEU A 111 6.14 -5.93 17.99
N SER A 112 6.16 -7.02 18.77
CA SER A 112 5.86 -8.36 18.27
C SER A 112 4.37 -8.65 18.06
N ARG A 113 3.47 -7.79 18.55
CA ARG A 113 2.01 -8.00 18.51
C ARG A 113 1.31 -6.98 17.62
N ASP A 114 1.70 -5.72 17.73
CA ASP A 114 0.95 -4.60 17.14
C ASP A 114 1.60 -4.07 15.84
N TRP A 115 2.71 -4.67 15.42
CA TRP A 115 3.49 -4.22 14.26
C TRP A 115 3.78 -5.37 13.30
N HIS A 116 3.86 -5.02 12.01
CA HIS A 116 4.27 -5.92 10.94
C HIS A 116 5.60 -5.47 10.36
N VAL A 117 6.39 -6.43 9.86
CA VAL A 117 7.64 -6.15 9.16
C VAL A 117 7.59 -6.74 7.75
N PHE A 118 8.23 -6.06 6.82
CA PHE A 118 8.32 -6.48 5.43
C PHE A 118 9.76 -6.33 4.97
N ALA A 119 10.29 -7.34 4.26
CA ALA A 119 11.51 -7.10 3.49
C ALA A 119 11.21 -6.07 2.42
N ARG A 120 12.11 -5.10 2.36
CA ARG A 120 12.09 -4.09 1.32
C ARG A 120 13.07 -4.51 0.23
N PRO A 121 12.64 -4.83 -1.00
CA PRO A 121 13.58 -5.03 -2.09
C PRO A 121 14.43 -3.77 -2.31
N ALA A 122 15.67 -3.97 -2.78
CA ALA A 122 16.48 -2.85 -3.27
C ALA A 122 15.76 -2.20 -4.45
N GLY A 123 15.77 -0.86 -4.51
CA GLY A 123 15.11 -0.15 -5.61
C GLY A 123 14.54 1.21 -5.24
N LYS A 124 13.94 1.85 -6.25
CA LYS A 124 13.36 3.19 -6.17
C LYS A 124 11.93 3.10 -5.66
N ARG A 125 11.67 3.59 -4.44
CA ARG A 125 10.30 3.72 -3.94
C ARG A 125 9.54 4.75 -4.77
N CYS A 126 8.33 4.40 -5.20
CA CYS A 126 7.52 5.21 -6.08
C CYS A 126 6.01 5.03 -5.82
N LEU A 127 5.27 6.12 -6.00
CA LEU A 127 3.82 6.11 -6.10
C LEU A 127 3.44 5.69 -7.52
N VAL A 128 2.61 4.67 -7.66
CA VAL A 128 2.07 4.21 -8.95
C VAL A 128 0.59 4.52 -9.00
N VAL A 129 0.16 5.23 -10.05
CA VAL A 129 -1.25 5.58 -10.23
C VAL A 129 -1.72 5.17 -11.63
N SER A 130 -2.81 4.41 -11.71
CA SER A 130 -3.48 4.04 -12.96
C SER A 130 -4.80 4.81 -13.09
N SER A 131 -5.00 5.48 -14.23
CA SER A 131 -6.24 6.19 -14.55
C SER A 131 -6.29 6.55 -16.03
N ASN A 132 -7.49 6.63 -16.61
CA ASN A 132 -7.73 7.09 -17.99
C ASN A 132 -6.88 6.39 -19.06
N GLY A 133 -6.66 5.09 -18.89
CA GLY A 133 -5.97 4.24 -19.85
C GLY A 133 -4.43 4.37 -19.84
N MET A 134 -3.86 4.89 -18.76
CA MET A 134 -2.41 5.02 -18.57
C MET A 134 -2.02 4.79 -17.11
N THR A 135 -0.80 4.31 -16.89
CA THR A 135 -0.18 4.20 -15.58
C THR A 135 1.04 5.13 -15.49
N ILE A 136 1.16 5.84 -14.36
CA ILE A 136 2.25 6.77 -14.10
C ILE A 136 2.89 6.39 -12.77
N SER A 137 4.21 6.24 -12.76
CA SER A 137 4.99 6.10 -11.52
C SER A 137 5.74 7.39 -11.21
N ARG A 138 5.80 7.76 -9.92
CA ARG A 138 6.51 8.95 -9.43
C ARG A 138 7.41 8.59 -8.25
N VAL A 139 8.66 9.02 -8.28
CA VAL A 139 9.59 8.83 -7.15
C VAL A 139 9.24 9.74 -5.97
N ARG A 140 9.90 9.54 -4.82
CA ARG A 140 9.67 10.28 -3.57
C ARG A 140 9.63 11.81 -3.71
N ASN A 141 10.47 12.37 -4.57
CA ASN A 141 10.49 13.82 -4.79
C ASN A 141 9.32 14.32 -5.67
N GLY A 142 8.40 13.45 -6.10
CA GLY A 142 7.24 13.77 -6.94
C GLY A 142 7.51 13.80 -8.45
N SER A 143 8.77 13.70 -8.88
CA SER A 143 9.13 13.58 -10.30
C SER A 143 8.61 12.27 -10.88
N ILE A 144 8.26 12.31 -12.17
CA ILE A 144 7.81 11.13 -12.90
C ILE A 144 9.00 10.21 -13.10
N LEU A 145 8.82 8.94 -12.75
CA LEU A 145 9.73 7.88 -13.10
C LEU A 145 9.36 7.35 -14.50
N HIS A 146 8.16 6.77 -14.65
CA HIS A 146 7.71 6.20 -15.92
C HIS A 146 6.26 6.53 -16.25
N ARG A 147 5.92 6.44 -17.54
CA ARG A 147 4.55 6.43 -18.09
C ARG A 147 4.41 5.19 -18.96
N PHE A 148 3.46 4.32 -18.65
CA PHE A 148 3.34 3.02 -19.33
C PHE A 148 1.90 2.49 -19.27
N PRO A 149 1.45 1.71 -20.27
CA PRO A 149 0.23 0.93 -20.14
C PRO A 149 0.45 -0.20 -19.12
N SER A 150 -0.56 -0.50 -18.30
CA SER A 150 -0.51 -1.64 -17.37
C SER A 150 -1.83 -2.42 -17.35
N ALA A 151 -1.80 -3.59 -16.74
CA ALA A 151 -2.98 -4.40 -16.42
C ALA A 151 -3.74 -3.91 -15.17
N LEU A 152 -3.31 -2.80 -14.55
CA LEU A 152 -4.07 -2.20 -13.46
C LEU A 152 -5.40 -1.64 -14.00
N PRO A 153 -6.46 -1.56 -13.16
CA PRO A 153 -7.73 -0.95 -13.56
C PRO A 153 -7.53 0.44 -14.19
N ASN A 154 -8.09 0.65 -15.39
CA ASN A 154 -7.90 1.87 -16.20
C ASN A 154 -6.43 2.25 -16.45
N GLY A 155 -5.50 1.29 -16.39
CA GLY A 155 -4.08 1.48 -16.64
C GLY A 155 -3.67 1.36 -18.11
N SER A 156 -4.58 0.91 -18.99
CA SER A 156 -4.38 0.85 -20.43
C SER A 156 -5.66 1.17 -21.22
N LYS A 157 -5.52 1.68 -22.45
CA LYS A 157 -6.67 1.94 -23.35
C LYS A 157 -7.38 0.67 -23.83
N ARG A 158 -6.78 -0.51 -23.63
CA ARG A 158 -7.33 -1.80 -24.09
C ARG A 158 -8.29 -2.40 -23.06
N ASP A 159 -8.25 -1.92 -21.82
CA ASP A 159 -8.98 -2.48 -20.70
C ASP A 159 -10.02 -1.48 -20.18
N ILE A 160 -11.04 -1.20 -21.01
CA ILE A 160 -12.15 -0.28 -20.72
C ILE A 160 -13.28 -1.00 -19.95
N SER A 161 -12.98 -2.16 -19.34
CA SER A 161 -13.94 -2.97 -18.61
C SER A 161 -14.24 -2.35 -17.23
N GLY A 162 -14.91 -1.20 -17.21
CA GLY A 162 -15.33 -0.52 -15.97
C GLY A 162 -15.69 0.95 -16.15
N PRO A 163 -16.18 1.61 -15.09
CA PRO A 163 -16.46 3.04 -15.11
C PRO A 163 -15.21 3.84 -15.51
N ALA A 164 -15.37 4.80 -16.43
CA ALA A 164 -14.28 5.67 -16.88
C ALA A 164 -13.60 6.44 -15.73
N SER A 165 -14.30 6.61 -14.60
CA SER A 165 -13.80 7.25 -13.38
C SER A 165 -12.99 6.33 -12.46
N SER A 166 -12.77 5.06 -12.80
CA SER A 166 -12.02 4.13 -11.95
C SER A 166 -10.51 4.43 -12.00
N TYR A 167 -9.82 4.27 -10.87
CA TYR A 167 -8.38 4.50 -10.76
C TYR A 167 -7.77 3.60 -9.69
N SER A 168 -6.46 3.36 -9.75
CA SER A 168 -5.75 2.66 -8.66
C SER A 168 -4.53 3.45 -8.24
N ILE A 169 -4.20 3.41 -6.94
CA ILE A 169 -3.07 4.10 -6.33
C ILE A 169 -2.33 3.06 -5.47
N LEU A 170 -1.06 2.86 -5.77
CA LEU A 170 -0.19 1.88 -5.12
C LEU A 170 1.09 2.57 -4.64
N ASP A 171 1.62 2.12 -3.51
CA ASP A 171 2.99 2.41 -3.08
C ASP A 171 3.85 1.21 -3.48
N CYS A 172 4.87 1.46 -4.29
CA CYS A 172 5.68 0.43 -4.91
C CYS A 172 7.17 0.70 -4.73
N ILE A 173 7.97 -0.34 -4.99
CA ILE A 173 9.40 -0.25 -5.21
C ILE A 173 9.67 -0.75 -6.61
N PHE A 174 10.22 0.12 -7.45
CA PHE A 174 10.71 -0.26 -8.75
C PHE A 174 12.14 -0.80 -8.60
N HIS A 175 12.29 -2.08 -8.88
CA HIS A 175 13.57 -2.74 -8.98
C HIS A 175 14.01 -2.69 -10.44
N GLU A 176 15.08 -1.95 -10.70
CA GLU A 176 15.52 -1.62 -12.05
C GLU A 176 16.09 -2.84 -12.82
N PRO A 177 16.89 -3.74 -12.20
CA PRO A 177 17.47 -4.89 -12.90
C PRO A 177 16.46 -5.89 -13.50
N ASP A 178 15.31 -6.11 -12.85
CA ASP A 178 14.25 -7.01 -13.33
C ASP A 178 13.00 -6.27 -13.84
N GLU A 179 13.09 -4.94 -13.95
CA GLU A 179 12.03 -4.05 -14.42
C GLU A 179 10.68 -4.23 -13.70
N THR A 180 10.72 -4.62 -12.43
CA THR A 180 9.51 -5.01 -11.68
C THR A 180 9.10 -3.96 -10.64
N TYR A 181 7.80 -3.66 -10.58
CA TYR A 181 7.19 -2.88 -9.49
C TYR A 181 6.69 -3.82 -8.40
N TYR A 182 7.45 -3.92 -7.31
CA TYR A 182 7.03 -4.61 -6.09
C TYR A 182 6.07 -3.71 -5.31
N ILE A 183 4.81 -4.12 -5.18
CA ILE A 183 3.81 -3.37 -4.42
C ILE A 183 4.09 -3.58 -2.93
N ILE A 184 4.30 -2.49 -2.19
CA ILE A 184 4.49 -2.51 -0.73
C ILE A 184 3.26 -2.03 0.03
N ASP A 185 2.39 -1.24 -0.60
CA ASP A 185 1.11 -0.85 -0.01
C ASP A 185 0.06 -0.53 -1.09
N MET A 186 -1.21 -0.74 -0.77
CA MET A 186 -2.35 -0.44 -1.62
C MET A 186 -3.18 0.67 -1.00
N ILE A 187 -3.30 1.78 -1.74
CA ILE A 187 -3.94 3.01 -1.27
C ILE A 187 -5.35 3.16 -1.86
N SER A 188 -5.51 2.83 -3.15
CA SER A 188 -6.80 2.78 -3.83
C SER A 188 -6.80 1.70 -4.91
N TRP A 189 -7.92 1.00 -5.08
CA TRP A 189 -8.08 -0.02 -6.13
C TRP A 189 -9.40 0.15 -6.85
N ARG A 190 -9.37 0.37 -8.16
CA ARG A 190 -10.57 0.55 -9.01
C ARG A 190 -11.55 1.60 -8.43
N GLY A 191 -11.03 2.70 -7.90
CA GLY A 191 -11.77 3.80 -7.28
C GLY A 191 -12.12 3.59 -5.81
N TYR A 192 -11.85 2.39 -5.27
CA TYR A 192 -12.08 2.07 -3.87
C TYR A 192 -10.91 2.55 -3.01
N SER A 193 -11.15 3.56 -2.17
CA SER A 193 -10.16 4.06 -1.22
C SER A 193 -9.93 3.05 -0.09
N LEU A 194 -8.66 2.81 0.23
CA LEU A 194 -8.21 2.05 1.39
C LEU A 194 -7.51 2.93 2.44
N TYR A 195 -7.44 4.25 2.23
CA TYR A 195 -6.78 5.17 3.16
C TYR A 195 -7.31 5.12 4.60
N ASP A 196 -8.59 4.80 4.81
CA ASP A 196 -9.25 4.74 6.11
C ASP A 196 -9.16 3.36 6.77
N CYS A 197 -8.55 2.40 6.08
CA CYS A 197 -8.33 1.06 6.58
C CYS A 197 -7.04 0.99 7.40
N THR A 198 -7.06 0.26 8.52
CA THR A 198 -5.82 -0.05 9.26
C THR A 198 -4.85 -0.81 8.36
N ALA A 199 -3.55 -0.75 8.66
CA ALA A 199 -2.55 -1.56 7.97
C ALA A 199 -2.95 -3.04 7.98
N GLU A 200 -3.29 -3.57 9.16
CA GLU A 200 -3.83 -4.93 9.32
C GLU A 200 -5.06 -5.18 8.42
N PHE A 201 -6.02 -4.26 8.33
CA PHE A 201 -7.21 -4.48 7.49
C PHE A 201 -6.87 -4.57 6.00
N ARG A 202 -5.91 -3.77 5.55
CA ARG A 202 -5.43 -3.82 4.15
C ARG A 202 -4.70 -5.13 3.86
N PHE A 203 -4.17 -5.78 4.89
CA PHE A 203 -3.38 -7.01 4.77
C PHE A 203 -4.15 -8.31 5.11
N PHE A 204 -5.20 -8.28 5.94
CA PHE A 204 -5.71 -9.47 6.62
C PHE A 204 -7.09 -9.96 6.19
N TRP A 205 -8.03 -9.05 5.89
CA TRP A 205 -9.43 -9.44 5.68
C TRP A 205 -9.84 -9.45 4.20
N LEU A 206 -10.64 -10.45 3.85
CA LEU A 206 -11.33 -10.55 2.56
C LEU A 206 -12.80 -10.17 2.73
N VAL A 207 -13.30 -9.28 1.87
CA VAL A 207 -14.73 -8.94 1.80
C VAL A 207 -15.33 -9.63 0.59
N LEU A 208 -16.37 -10.44 0.78
CA LEU A 208 -17.09 -11.13 -0.30
C LEU A 208 -18.58 -10.78 -0.27
N GLU A 209 -19.25 -10.91 -1.40
CA GLU A 209 -20.68 -10.68 -1.51
C GLU A 209 -21.46 -11.99 -1.42
N LEU A 210 -22.46 -12.04 -0.55
CA LEU A 210 -23.37 -13.16 -0.43
C LEU A 210 -24.38 -13.18 -1.58
N GLN A 211 -24.46 -14.30 -2.29
CA GLN A 211 -25.41 -14.54 -3.37
C GLN A 211 -26.68 -15.24 -2.88
N GLU A 212 -27.71 -15.28 -3.74
CA GLU A 212 -28.99 -15.93 -3.43
C GLU A 212 -28.86 -17.42 -3.12
N ASP A 213 -27.93 -18.11 -3.78
CA ASP A 213 -27.64 -19.53 -3.56
C ASP A 213 -26.68 -19.79 -2.39
N GLY A 214 -26.37 -18.75 -1.61
CA GLY A 214 -25.46 -18.81 -0.47
C GLY A 214 -23.98 -18.75 -0.84
N LYS A 215 -23.61 -18.64 -2.12
CA LYS A 215 -22.22 -18.48 -2.54
C LYS A 215 -21.65 -17.13 -2.14
N LEU A 216 -20.34 -17.09 -1.98
CA LEU A 216 -19.56 -15.91 -1.65
C LEU A 216 -18.69 -15.53 -2.84
N ASN A 217 -19.01 -14.39 -3.45
CA ASN A 217 -18.41 -13.95 -4.68
C ASN A 217 -17.47 -12.76 -4.48
N THR A 218 -16.43 -12.70 -5.32
CA THR A 218 -15.63 -11.51 -5.54
C THR A 218 -16.34 -10.51 -6.43
N SER A 219 -15.79 -9.29 -6.54
CA SER A 219 -16.29 -8.25 -7.44
C SER A 219 -15.78 -8.37 -8.89
N ASP A 220 -15.15 -9.49 -9.24
CA ASP A 220 -14.60 -9.71 -10.58
C ASP A 220 -15.71 -9.92 -11.62
N ASP A 221 -15.37 -9.77 -12.90
CA ASP A 221 -16.23 -10.13 -14.03
C ASP A 221 -15.46 -11.08 -14.97
N PRO A 222 -15.83 -12.38 -15.04
CA PRO A 222 -16.89 -13.02 -14.26
C PRO A 222 -16.54 -13.16 -12.77
N PRO A 223 -17.54 -13.19 -11.86
CA PRO A 223 -17.29 -13.32 -10.42
C PRO A 223 -16.60 -14.64 -10.07
N VAL A 224 -15.63 -14.59 -9.17
CA VAL A 224 -14.95 -15.77 -8.64
C VAL A 224 -15.61 -16.18 -7.33
N VAL A 225 -16.02 -17.45 -7.25
CA VAL A 225 -16.64 -18.03 -6.05
C VAL A 225 -15.54 -18.51 -5.12
N PHE A 226 -15.56 -18.01 -3.88
CA PHE A 226 -14.56 -18.32 -2.85
C PHE A 226 -15.09 -19.29 -1.77
N GLY A 227 -16.40 -19.50 -1.72
CA GLY A 227 -17.03 -20.42 -0.79
C GLY A 227 -18.54 -20.27 -0.79
N SER A 228 -19.19 -20.88 0.19
CA SER A 228 -20.62 -20.72 0.44
C SER A 228 -20.92 -20.75 1.94
N LEU A 229 -22.02 -20.11 2.32
CA LEU A 229 -22.60 -20.20 3.65
C LEU A 229 -23.82 -21.12 3.62
N ASN A 230 -23.99 -21.93 4.66
CA ASN A 230 -25.18 -22.76 4.77
C ASN A 230 -26.41 -21.92 5.16
N SER A 231 -27.59 -22.40 4.80
CA SER A 231 -28.85 -21.67 4.99
C SER A 231 -29.18 -21.41 6.46
N GLU A 232 -28.83 -22.34 7.35
CA GLU A 232 -29.06 -22.17 8.80
C GLU A 232 -28.25 -20.99 9.36
N PHE A 233 -26.99 -20.86 8.96
CA PHE A 233 -26.12 -19.76 9.34
C PHE A 233 -26.61 -18.42 8.79
N ILE A 234 -27.03 -18.39 7.52
CA ILE A 234 -27.58 -17.19 6.86
C ILE A 234 -28.81 -16.68 7.64
N GLN A 235 -29.73 -17.59 8.00
CA GLN A 235 -30.92 -17.26 8.77
C GLN A 235 -30.60 -16.77 10.18
N LYS A 236 -29.79 -17.53 10.94
CA LYS A 236 -29.39 -17.16 12.31
C LYS A 236 -28.68 -15.80 12.36
N SER A 237 -27.90 -15.49 11.33
CA SER A 237 -27.11 -14.26 11.24
C SER A 237 -27.85 -13.09 10.58
N ASN A 238 -29.12 -13.28 10.19
CA ASN A 238 -29.94 -12.28 9.48
C ASN A 238 -29.20 -11.67 8.28
N LEU A 239 -28.56 -12.52 7.48
CA LEU A 239 -27.86 -12.13 6.26
C LEU A 239 -28.81 -12.22 5.07
N ARG A 240 -28.62 -11.34 4.10
CA ARG A 240 -29.43 -11.31 2.87
C ARG A 240 -28.51 -11.35 1.66
N PRO A 241 -28.98 -11.86 0.51
CA PRO A 241 -28.27 -11.70 -0.75
C PRO A 241 -27.91 -10.23 -1.01
N GLY A 242 -26.74 -9.99 -1.60
CA GLY A 242 -26.13 -8.66 -1.77
C GLY A 242 -25.45 -8.11 -0.52
N ASN A 243 -25.50 -8.81 0.63
CA ASN A 243 -24.73 -8.39 1.80
C ASN A 243 -23.24 -8.61 1.54
N LEU A 244 -22.45 -7.58 1.81
CA LEU A 244 -21.00 -7.69 1.89
C LEU A 244 -20.62 -8.21 3.26
N LEU A 245 -19.76 -9.20 3.29
CA LEU A 245 -19.38 -9.95 4.47
C LEU A 245 -17.85 -10.03 4.54
N ARG A 246 -17.31 -9.82 5.75
CA ARG A 246 -15.88 -9.88 6.03
C ARG A 246 -15.52 -11.27 6.54
N PHE A 247 -14.46 -11.83 5.98
CA PHE A 247 -13.92 -13.14 6.31
C PHE A 247 -12.44 -13.06 6.67
N ALA A 248 -12.05 -13.84 7.68
CA ALA A 248 -10.68 -14.25 7.89
C ALA A 248 -10.36 -15.34 6.88
N VAL A 249 -9.22 -15.21 6.22
CA VAL A 249 -8.65 -16.30 5.44
C VAL A 249 -7.63 -17.01 6.33
N ARG A 250 -7.89 -18.27 6.68
CA ARG A 250 -6.89 -19.08 7.40
C ARG A 250 -5.86 -19.61 6.43
N ASP A 251 -4.61 -19.34 6.72
CA ASP A 251 -3.45 -19.62 5.86
C ASP A 251 -3.36 -21.11 5.49
N GLU A 252 -3.62 -22.03 6.43
CA GLU A 252 -3.64 -23.48 6.17
C GLU A 252 -4.73 -23.95 5.20
N SER A 253 -5.74 -23.11 4.94
CA SER A 253 -6.88 -23.46 4.11
C SER A 253 -6.70 -23.04 2.64
N VAL A 254 -5.67 -22.26 2.31
CA VAL A 254 -5.50 -21.72 0.96
C VAL A 254 -4.64 -22.63 0.10
N LYS A 255 -5.11 -22.91 -1.12
CA LYS A 255 -4.39 -23.66 -2.14
C LYS A 255 -4.31 -22.87 -3.43
N LEU A 256 -3.13 -22.86 -4.05
CA LEU A 256 -2.94 -22.36 -5.40
C LEU A 256 -2.98 -23.56 -6.35
N VAL A 257 -4.02 -23.62 -7.19
CA VAL A 257 -4.18 -24.66 -8.21
C VAL A 257 -4.31 -23.95 -9.56
N ASP A 258 -3.37 -24.21 -10.46
CA ASP A 258 -3.31 -23.59 -11.80
C ASP A 258 -3.37 -22.05 -11.79
N GLY A 259 -2.69 -21.43 -10.82
CA GLY A 259 -2.66 -19.97 -10.66
C GLY A 259 -3.95 -19.36 -10.10
N LYS A 260 -4.95 -20.19 -9.76
CA LYS A 260 -6.18 -19.76 -9.10
C LYS A 260 -6.10 -20.07 -7.61
N MET A 261 -6.36 -19.05 -6.80
CA MET A 261 -6.48 -19.22 -5.36
C MET A 261 -7.80 -19.87 -5.00
N GLN A 262 -7.73 -20.98 -4.27
CA GLN A 262 -8.86 -21.66 -3.66
C GLN A 262 -8.73 -21.53 -2.14
N ILE A 263 -9.79 -21.11 -1.47
CA ILE A 263 -9.83 -21.00 -0.01
C ILE A 263 -10.76 -22.10 0.51
N GLY A 264 -10.20 -23.04 1.25
CA GLY A 264 -10.94 -24.18 1.81
C GLY A 264 -11.82 -23.79 2.98
N GLU A 265 -11.42 -22.82 3.80
CA GLU A 265 -12.18 -22.37 4.96
C GLU A 265 -12.15 -20.84 5.09
N LEU A 266 -13.34 -20.25 5.04
CA LEU A 266 -13.55 -18.83 5.30
C LEU A 266 -14.18 -18.68 6.68
N GLN A 267 -13.48 -18.02 7.60
CA GLN A 267 -14.04 -17.73 8.92
C GLN A 267 -14.83 -16.43 8.85
N PHE A 268 -16.15 -16.48 9.03
CA PHE A 268 -16.96 -15.27 9.08
C PHE A 268 -16.58 -14.40 10.28
N VAL A 269 -16.37 -13.11 10.03
CA VAL A 269 -15.94 -12.13 11.04
C VAL A 269 -17.04 -11.12 11.33
N GLY A 270 -17.79 -10.71 10.31
CA GLY A 270 -18.84 -9.71 10.47
C GLY A 270 -19.17 -8.97 9.17
N LYS A 271 -19.92 -7.88 9.28
CA LYS A 271 -20.17 -6.97 8.16
C LYS A 271 -19.05 -5.91 8.08
N PRO A 272 -18.66 -5.47 6.87
CA PRO A 272 -17.71 -4.38 6.68
C PRO A 272 -18.35 -3.03 7.07
N ASN A 273 -17.54 -1.96 7.08
CA ASN A 273 -18.03 -0.60 7.34
C ASN A 273 -19.15 -0.20 6.36
N ARG A 274 -20.11 0.63 6.82
CA ARG A 274 -21.30 1.01 6.03
C ARG A 274 -21.01 1.69 4.69
N GLY A 275 -19.82 2.28 4.52
CA GLY A 275 -19.39 2.88 3.24
C GLY A 275 -18.91 1.87 2.20
N ARG A 276 -18.84 0.57 2.53
CA ARG A 276 -18.40 -0.48 1.62
C ARG A 276 -19.51 -0.82 0.64
N THR A 277 -19.21 -0.73 -0.66
CA THR A 277 -20.21 -0.93 -1.74
C THR A 277 -19.94 -2.15 -2.63
N PHE A 278 -18.75 -2.77 -2.56
CA PHE A 278 -18.39 -3.91 -3.42
C PHE A 278 -17.59 -4.98 -2.65
N ALA A 279 -17.62 -6.22 -3.13
CA ALA A 279 -16.69 -7.26 -2.67
C ALA A 279 -15.23 -6.93 -3.05
N ASP A 280 -14.28 -7.69 -2.54
CA ASP A 280 -12.89 -7.69 -2.98
C ASP A 280 -12.73 -8.48 -4.27
N SER A 281 -11.70 -8.17 -5.06
CA SER A 281 -11.33 -8.93 -6.25
C SER A 281 -10.45 -10.14 -5.91
N HIS A 282 -10.44 -11.12 -6.81
CA HIS A 282 -9.57 -12.29 -6.73
C HIS A 282 -8.10 -11.89 -6.71
N SER A 283 -7.71 -10.89 -7.51
CA SER A 283 -6.33 -10.39 -7.53
C SER A 283 -5.91 -9.75 -6.21
N LYS A 284 -6.81 -9.05 -5.51
CA LYS A 284 -6.53 -8.55 -4.16
C LYS A 284 -6.30 -9.72 -3.21
N ALA A 285 -7.17 -10.73 -3.28
CA ALA A 285 -7.07 -11.92 -2.44
C ALA A 285 -5.73 -12.66 -2.64
N LEU A 286 -5.33 -12.86 -3.90
CA LEU A 286 -4.03 -13.41 -4.31
C LEU A 286 -2.86 -12.58 -3.79
N PHE A 287 -2.92 -11.26 -3.98
CA PHE A 287 -1.88 -10.35 -3.51
C PHE A 287 -1.70 -10.41 -1.99
N GLN A 288 -2.81 -10.36 -1.25
CA GLN A 288 -2.80 -10.47 0.21
C GLN A 288 -2.26 -11.83 0.69
N TYR A 289 -2.57 -12.92 -0.01
CA TYR A 289 -2.01 -14.24 0.28
C TYR A 289 -0.50 -14.29 0.01
N ALA A 290 -0.05 -13.80 -1.15
CA ALA A 290 1.37 -13.74 -1.49
C ALA A 290 2.18 -12.89 -0.48
N ALA A 291 1.60 -11.79 0.01
CA ALA A 291 2.20 -10.96 1.04
C ALA A 291 2.33 -11.66 2.42
N ARG A 292 1.44 -12.63 2.74
CA ARG A 292 1.38 -13.34 4.03
C ARG A 292 2.18 -14.64 4.09
N HIS A 293 2.44 -15.29 2.97
CA HIS A 293 3.07 -16.61 2.94
C HIS A 293 4.57 -16.58 2.61
N ALA A 294 5.12 -15.40 2.32
CA ALA A 294 6.55 -15.14 2.36
C ALA A 294 6.89 -13.88 3.17
N PRO A 295 6.36 -13.69 4.40
CA PRO A 295 6.68 -12.52 5.20
C PRO A 295 8.02 -12.75 5.88
N LEU A 296 8.93 -11.78 5.81
CA LEU A 296 10.03 -11.77 6.77
C LEU A 296 9.46 -11.54 8.15
N ARG A 297 9.87 -12.34 9.14
CA ARG A 297 9.55 -12.11 10.54
C ARG A 297 10.64 -11.26 11.19
N ILE A 298 10.31 -10.57 12.29
CA ILE A 298 11.31 -9.81 13.05
C ILE A 298 12.37 -10.77 13.59
N GLU A 299 11.97 -11.99 13.97
CA GLU A 299 12.89 -13.04 14.41
C GLU A 299 13.88 -13.44 13.31
N ASP A 300 13.43 -13.49 12.04
CA ASP A 300 14.30 -13.79 10.90
C ASP A 300 15.33 -12.66 10.68
N LEU A 301 14.90 -11.40 10.90
CA LEU A 301 15.79 -10.24 10.85
C LEU A 301 16.81 -10.28 12.01
N VAL A 302 16.36 -10.55 13.23
CA VAL A 302 17.24 -10.67 14.41
C VAL A 302 18.27 -11.79 14.21
N ALA A 303 17.84 -12.95 13.71
CA ALA A 303 18.73 -14.07 13.40
C ALA A 303 19.78 -13.69 12.34
N SER A 304 19.40 -12.96 11.29
CA SER A 304 20.35 -12.52 10.25
C SER A 304 21.38 -11.49 10.76
N ILE A 305 20.99 -10.64 11.71
CA ILE A 305 21.91 -9.66 12.34
C ILE A 305 22.89 -10.39 13.27
N GLN A 306 22.43 -11.39 14.02
CA GLN A 306 23.28 -12.18 14.92
C GLN A 306 24.26 -13.08 14.17
N SER A 307 23.86 -13.66 13.03
CA SER A 307 24.79 -14.42 12.20
C SER A 307 25.89 -13.54 11.60
N SER A 308 25.54 -12.30 11.21
CA SER A 308 26.50 -11.30 10.71
C SER A 308 27.49 -10.83 11.78
N SER A 309 27.10 -10.77 13.06
CA SER A 309 28.03 -10.37 14.13
C SER A 309 29.01 -11.48 14.53
N MET A 310 28.57 -12.75 14.49
CA MET A 310 29.45 -13.90 14.77
C MET A 310 30.52 -14.09 13.68
N GLU A 311 30.24 -13.76 12.42
CA GLU A 311 31.25 -13.81 11.35
C GLU A 311 32.34 -12.75 11.54
N LEU A 312 31.98 -11.56 12.03
CA LEU A 312 32.92 -10.46 12.30
C LEU A 312 33.81 -10.72 13.53
N GLU A 313 33.30 -11.38 14.57
CA GLU A 313 34.11 -11.77 15.74
C GLU A 313 35.08 -12.93 15.43
N SER A 314 34.79 -13.76 14.41
CA SER A 314 35.66 -14.90 14.06
C SER A 314 36.95 -14.52 13.31
N THR A 315 37.05 -13.28 12.81
CA THR A 315 38.22 -12.80 12.06
C THR A 315 39.28 -12.12 12.91
N ASP A 316 39.02 -11.90 14.20
CA ASP A 316 40.01 -11.41 15.16
C ASP A 316 40.75 -12.59 15.82
N VAL A 317 41.44 -13.40 15.01
CA VAL A 317 42.44 -14.33 15.56
C VAL A 317 43.76 -13.58 15.68
N GLU A 318 44.16 -13.36 16.93
CA GLU A 318 45.44 -12.82 17.36
C GLU A 318 46.61 -13.43 16.55
N MET A 319 47.35 -12.57 15.83
CA MET A 319 48.72 -12.92 15.47
C MET A 319 49.58 -12.73 16.72
N GLN A 320 49.76 -13.81 17.48
CA GLN A 320 50.83 -13.90 18.47
C GLN A 320 52.13 -14.34 17.78
N ASP A 321 53.12 -13.45 17.89
CA ASP A 321 54.58 -13.53 17.72
C ASP A 321 55.20 -14.10 16.43
#